data_AF-A0A9N9VRD5-F1
#
_entry.id   AF-A0A9N9VRD5-F1
#
_cell.length_a   1.000
_cell.length_b   1.000
_cell.length_c   1.000
_cell.angle_alpha   90.00
_cell.angle_beta   90.00
_cell.angle_gamma   90.00
#
_symmetry.space_group_name_H-M   'P 1'
#
loop_
_entity.id
_entity.type
_entity.pdbx_description
1 polymer ?
#
loop_
_entity_poly.entity_id
_entity_poly.type
_entity_poly.pdbx_seq_one_letter_code
_entity_poly.pdbx_strand_id
1 'polypeptide(L)'
;MKSFEPEHIDRKSLYTNLEARIDYLHRFLDFNEHDIEALAFGSKFVQDIIPAVVHIVYQKLLQFDITARAFETRDTRSEEPIKNGIDVDSAIVQERKMFLNAYLKKMCSDQSQMEFWEYLDQVGAMHVGLHKQRPLRIEYIHINATLCVIQHVLTEAILSHNALPMSRRTAMVVAISKVIWIQNDLFAKWCVRDGEEFNAEGETTQPAPSMSHISPPKGTTSEGQQAGTCPFSGMTQAMQGLSTGPPAH
;
A
#
# COMPACT_ATOMS: atom_id res chain seq x y z
N MET A 1 -35.88 -13.12 21.17
CA MET A 1 -34.71 -12.52 20.48
C MET A 1 -34.01 -11.63 21.49
N LYS A 2 -32.71 -11.86 21.79
CA LYS A 2 -31.92 -10.85 22.50
C LYS A 2 -31.87 -9.63 21.59
N SER A 3 -32.28 -8.47 22.09
CA SER A 3 -32.06 -7.20 21.40
C SER A 3 -30.55 -6.99 21.26
N PHE A 4 -30.07 -6.83 20.04
CA PHE A 4 -28.71 -6.41 19.80
C PHE A 4 -28.67 -4.89 20.00
N GLU A 5 -28.07 -4.44 21.09
CA GLU A 5 -27.83 -3.02 21.31
C GLU A 5 -26.53 -2.64 20.58
N PRO A 6 -26.57 -1.72 19.61
CA PRO A 6 -25.37 -1.30 18.91
C PRO A 6 -24.35 -0.68 19.85
N GLU A 7 -23.08 -1.03 19.68
CA GLU A 7 -21.99 -0.37 20.39
C GLU A 7 -21.90 1.10 19.95
N HIS A 8 -21.73 2.01 20.91
CA HIS A 8 -21.54 3.42 20.62
C HIS A 8 -20.10 3.72 20.20
N ILE A 9 -19.93 4.40 19.07
CA ILE A 9 -18.65 4.92 18.58
C ILE A 9 -18.76 6.44 18.51
N ASP A 10 -17.84 7.15 19.16
CA ASP A 10 -17.77 8.61 19.02
C ASP A 10 -17.28 8.98 17.61
N ARG A 11 -18.10 9.73 16.90
CA ARG A 11 -17.78 10.14 15.53
C ARG A 11 -16.54 11.03 15.50
N LYS A 12 -16.38 11.95 16.46
CA LYS A 12 -15.25 12.90 16.47
C LYS A 12 -13.92 12.16 16.62
N SER A 13 -13.85 11.17 17.51
CA SER A 13 -12.63 10.38 17.71
C SER A 13 -12.14 9.65 16.46
N LEU A 14 -13.04 9.24 15.56
CA LEU A 14 -12.65 8.58 14.29
C LEU A 14 -11.87 9.50 13.34
N TYR A 15 -11.96 10.81 13.52
CA TYR A 15 -11.25 11.81 12.71
C TYR A 15 -10.10 12.48 13.46
N THR A 16 -10.14 12.53 14.80
CA THR A 16 -9.14 13.25 15.62
C THR A 16 -8.19 12.34 16.40
N ASN A 17 -8.44 11.03 16.48
CA ASN A 17 -7.59 10.09 17.20
C ASN A 17 -7.33 8.84 16.34
N LEU A 18 -6.07 8.62 15.95
CA LEU A 18 -5.68 7.49 15.11
C LEU A 18 -5.90 6.15 15.81
N GLU A 19 -5.57 6.02 17.10
CA GLU A 19 -5.79 4.79 17.87
C GLU A 19 -7.27 4.42 17.92
N ALA A 20 -8.15 5.39 18.16
CA ALA A 20 -9.60 5.17 18.17
C ALA A 20 -10.13 4.70 16.81
N ARG A 21 -9.59 5.26 15.72
CA ARG A 21 -9.95 4.83 14.36
C ARG A 21 -9.46 3.41 14.06
N ILE A 22 -8.22 3.08 14.43
CA ILE A 22 -7.66 1.74 14.24
C ILE A 22 -8.42 0.70 15.07
N ASP A 23 -8.72 1.01 16.33
CA ASP A 23 -9.53 0.15 17.19
C ASP A 23 -10.92 -0.12 16.58
N TYR A 24 -11.60 0.93 16.09
CA TYR A 24 -12.87 0.76 15.38
C TYR A 24 -12.73 -0.13 14.12
N LEU A 25 -11.72 0.12 13.29
CA LEU A 25 -11.50 -0.66 12.07
C LEU A 25 -11.16 -2.12 12.37
N HIS A 26 -10.35 -2.38 13.40
CA HIS A 26 -10.03 -3.74 13.84
C HIS A 26 -11.28 -4.49 14.26
N ARG A 27 -12.13 -3.86 15.09
CA ARG A 27 -13.39 -4.46 15.55
C ARG A 27 -14.39 -4.63 14.42
N PHE A 28 -14.50 -3.66 13.51
CA PHE A 28 -15.45 -3.71 12.38
C PHE A 28 -15.07 -4.78 11.35
N LEU A 29 -13.77 -4.97 11.10
CA LEU A 29 -13.26 -5.93 10.11
C LEU A 29 -12.90 -7.29 10.72
N ASP A 30 -13.20 -7.50 12.00
CA ASP A 30 -12.76 -8.65 12.79
C ASP A 30 -11.25 -8.92 12.64
N PHE A 31 -10.41 -7.89 12.55
CA PHE A 31 -8.95 -8.04 12.46
C PHE A 31 -8.40 -8.38 13.85
N ASN A 32 -7.94 -9.63 14.02
CA ASN A 32 -7.60 -10.20 15.33
C ASN A 32 -6.29 -10.99 15.31
N GLU A 33 -5.96 -11.64 16.43
CA GLU A 33 -4.72 -12.41 16.61
C GLU A 33 -4.51 -13.48 15.52
N HIS A 34 -5.58 -14.12 15.02
CA HIS A 34 -5.45 -15.11 13.95
C HIS A 34 -5.01 -14.49 12.62
N ASP A 35 -5.44 -13.26 12.34
CA ASP A 35 -4.98 -12.53 11.15
C ASP A 35 -3.49 -12.18 11.30
N ILE A 36 -3.08 -11.71 12.48
CA ILE A 36 -1.67 -11.38 12.79
C ILE A 36 -0.79 -12.63 12.67
N GLU A 37 -1.21 -13.77 13.21
CA GLU A 37 -0.50 -15.04 13.08
C GLU A 37 -0.37 -15.49 11.61
N ALA A 38 -1.44 -15.33 10.81
CA ALA A 38 -1.42 -15.67 9.40
C ALA A 38 -0.44 -14.78 8.61
N LEU A 39 -0.40 -13.48 8.92
CA LEU A 39 0.55 -12.52 8.33
C LEU A 39 1.99 -12.85 8.72
N ALA A 40 2.24 -13.11 10.00
CA ALA A 40 3.56 -13.48 10.51
C ALA A 40 4.07 -14.78 9.84
N PHE A 41 3.21 -15.80 9.73
CA PHE A 41 3.51 -17.04 9.03
C PHE A 41 3.88 -16.81 7.56
N GLY A 42 3.14 -15.93 6.87
CA GLY A 42 3.33 -15.60 5.47
C GLY A 42 4.46 -14.62 5.17
N SER A 43 4.98 -13.91 6.18
CA SER A 43 5.84 -12.73 6.01
C SER A 43 7.06 -12.98 5.13
N LYS A 44 7.79 -14.07 5.36
CA LYS A 44 8.98 -14.40 4.54
C LYS A 44 8.61 -14.65 3.07
N PHE A 45 7.55 -15.43 2.83
CA PHE A 45 7.07 -15.70 1.49
C PHE A 45 6.63 -14.42 0.77
N VAL A 46 5.89 -13.55 1.46
CA VAL A 46 5.47 -12.26 0.89
C VAL A 46 6.68 -11.40 0.57
N GLN A 47 7.70 -11.37 1.44
CA GLN A 47 8.93 -10.62 1.19
C GLN A 47 9.68 -11.10 -0.07
N ASP A 48 9.72 -12.42 -0.30
CA ASP A 48 10.39 -13.01 -1.46
C ASP A 48 9.73 -12.60 -2.80
N ILE A 49 8.42 -12.33 -2.80
CA ILE A 49 7.68 -11.92 -4.00
C ILE A 49 7.63 -10.40 -4.23
N ILE A 50 8.04 -9.57 -3.25
CA ILE A 50 8.02 -8.10 -3.35
C ILE A 50 8.64 -7.58 -4.66
N PRO A 51 9.83 -8.03 -5.11
CA PRO A 51 10.43 -7.49 -6.33
C PRO A 51 9.53 -7.63 -7.56
N ALA A 52 8.80 -8.75 -7.67
CA ALA A 52 7.87 -9.00 -8.75
C ALA A 52 6.60 -8.15 -8.63
N VAL A 53 6.05 -8.00 -7.41
CA VAL A 53 4.92 -7.10 -7.14
C VAL A 53 5.27 -5.67 -7.56
N VAL A 54 6.44 -5.17 -7.17
CA VAL A 54 6.91 -3.83 -7.55
C VAL A 54 7.00 -3.70 -9.06
N HIS A 55 7.61 -4.66 -9.75
CA HIS A 55 7.70 -4.63 -11.20
C HIS A 55 6.33 -4.50 -11.88
N ILE A 56 5.36 -5.33 -11.48
CA ILE A 56 4.00 -5.33 -12.04
C ILE A 56 3.27 -4.00 -11.77
N VAL A 57 3.38 -3.47 -10.55
CA VAL A 57 2.76 -2.18 -10.19
C VAL A 57 3.29 -1.05 -11.07
N TYR A 58 4.60 -0.97 -11.28
CA TYR A 58 5.17 0.09 -12.13
C TYR A 58 4.84 -0.07 -13.61
N GLN A 59 4.78 -1.31 -14.12
CA GLN A 59 4.24 -1.52 -15.46
C GLN A 59 2.81 -0.99 -15.56
N LYS A 60 1.97 -1.26 -14.55
CA LYS A 60 0.57 -0.82 -14.54
C LYS A 60 0.44 0.70 -14.44
N LEU A 61 1.25 1.36 -13.63
CA LEU A 61 1.26 2.82 -13.49
C LEU A 61 1.77 3.54 -14.75
N LEU A 62 2.64 2.90 -15.54
CA LEU A 62 3.15 3.48 -16.79
C LEU A 62 2.26 3.18 -18.00
N GLN A 63 1.23 2.34 -17.87
CA GLN A 63 0.27 2.04 -18.95
C GLN A 63 -0.66 3.22 -19.28
N PHE A 64 -0.91 4.11 -18.31
CA PHE A 64 -1.82 5.25 -18.48
C PHE A 64 -1.06 6.55 -18.28
N ASP A 65 -1.29 7.51 -19.16
CA ASP A 65 -0.65 8.83 -19.14
C ASP A 65 -0.94 9.59 -17.82
N ILE A 66 -2.16 9.47 -17.28
CA ILE A 66 -2.58 10.14 -16.04
C ILE A 66 -1.83 9.65 -14.80
N THR A 67 -1.40 8.38 -14.77
CA THR A 67 -0.57 7.84 -13.69
C THR A 67 0.91 8.01 -13.98
N ALA A 68 1.32 7.92 -15.26
CA ALA A 68 2.71 8.10 -15.68
C ALA A 68 3.21 9.54 -15.46
N ARG A 69 2.36 10.56 -15.73
CA ARG A 69 2.75 11.97 -15.59
C ARG A 69 3.21 12.35 -14.19
N ALA A 70 2.68 11.70 -13.15
CA ALA A 70 3.07 11.95 -11.77
C ALA A 70 4.55 11.65 -11.49
N PHE A 71 5.23 10.86 -12.33
CA PHE A 71 6.67 10.65 -12.23
C PHE A 71 7.47 11.87 -12.66
N GLU A 72 6.98 12.70 -13.59
CA GLU A 72 7.62 13.95 -14.00
C GLU A 72 7.12 15.15 -13.19
N THR A 73 5.79 15.33 -13.11
CA THR A 73 5.15 16.52 -12.55
C THR A 73 4.98 16.44 -11.04
N ARG A 74 5.00 15.22 -10.47
CA ARG A 74 4.62 14.94 -9.08
C ARG A 74 3.16 15.26 -8.75
N ASP A 75 2.32 15.47 -9.77
CA ASP A 75 0.90 15.81 -9.61
C ASP A 75 0.06 15.16 -10.71
N THR A 76 -0.91 14.31 -10.34
CA THR A 76 -1.82 13.67 -11.32
C THR A 76 -2.76 14.66 -12.00
N ARG A 77 -2.99 15.83 -11.38
CA ARG A 77 -3.86 16.89 -11.91
C ARG A 77 -3.15 17.80 -12.90
N SER A 78 -1.83 17.67 -13.04
CA SER A 78 -1.06 18.48 -13.97
C SER A 78 -1.45 18.11 -15.40
N GLU A 79 -1.79 19.09 -16.22
CA GLU A 79 -2.01 18.92 -17.66
C GLU A 79 -0.76 19.26 -18.49
N GLU A 80 0.41 19.36 -17.85
CA GLU A 80 1.67 19.55 -18.57
C GLU A 80 1.96 18.33 -19.47
N PRO A 81 2.38 18.55 -20.73
CA PRO A 81 2.77 17.45 -21.60
C PRO A 81 3.94 16.68 -20.99
N ILE A 82 3.85 15.35 -20.99
CA ILE A 82 4.97 14.46 -20.63
C ILE A 82 6.10 14.74 -21.63
N LYS A 83 7.24 15.22 -21.12
CA LYS A 83 8.33 15.74 -21.97
C LYS A 83 9.21 14.62 -22.51
N ASN A 84 9.42 13.57 -21.73
CA ASN A 84 10.26 12.44 -22.08
C ASN A 84 9.44 11.15 -22.06
N GLY A 85 9.77 10.19 -22.92
CA GLY A 85 9.23 8.84 -22.77
C GLY A 85 9.70 8.26 -21.43
N ILE A 86 8.76 8.04 -20.49
CA ILE A 86 9.05 7.39 -19.21
C ILE A 86 8.79 5.90 -19.40
N ASP A 87 9.82 5.09 -19.21
CA ASP A 87 9.72 3.65 -19.19
C ASP A 87 10.08 3.07 -17.82
N VAL A 88 9.97 1.74 -17.71
CA VAL A 88 10.20 1.04 -16.44
C VAL A 88 11.66 1.11 -15.98
N ASP A 89 12.60 1.45 -16.86
CA ASP A 89 14.05 1.46 -16.66
C ASP A 89 14.62 2.88 -16.46
N SER A 90 13.78 3.89 -16.67
CA SER A 90 14.06 5.29 -16.41
C SER A 90 14.52 5.51 -14.96
N ALA A 91 15.57 6.32 -14.76
CA ALA A 91 16.19 6.53 -13.45
C ALA A 91 15.18 6.96 -12.37
N ILE A 92 14.22 7.81 -12.75
CA ILE A 92 13.16 8.29 -11.86
C ILE A 92 12.21 7.16 -11.41
N VAL A 93 11.92 6.20 -12.29
CA VAL A 93 11.09 5.03 -11.98
C VAL A 93 11.87 4.06 -11.10
N GLN A 94 13.15 3.85 -11.37
CA GLN A 94 14.01 3.00 -10.54
C GLN A 94 14.16 3.55 -9.12
N GLU A 95 14.30 4.87 -8.95
CA GLU A 95 14.28 5.51 -7.63
C GLU A 95 12.97 5.22 -6.89
N ARG A 96 11.83 5.37 -7.58
CA ARG A 96 10.50 5.16 -7.00
C ARG A 96 10.25 3.69 -6.66
N LYS A 97 10.76 2.75 -7.46
CA LYS A 97 10.74 1.30 -7.16
C LYS A 97 11.43 0.99 -5.84
N MET A 98 12.52 1.67 -5.49
CA MET A 98 13.18 1.47 -4.19
C MET A 98 12.26 1.85 -3.02
N PHE A 99 11.52 2.96 -3.15
CA PHE A 99 10.55 3.38 -2.14
C PHE A 99 9.41 2.36 -1.99
N LEU A 100 8.84 1.87 -3.09
CA LEU A 100 7.77 0.87 -3.02
C LEU A 100 8.27 -0.46 -2.45
N ASN A 101 9.50 -0.88 -2.77
CA ASN A 101 10.12 -2.04 -2.15
C ASN A 101 10.24 -1.88 -0.62
N ALA A 102 10.75 -0.74 -0.15
CA ALA A 102 10.89 -0.47 1.28
C ALA A 102 9.52 -0.45 1.99
N TYR A 103 8.52 0.16 1.35
CA TYR A 103 7.14 0.18 1.82
C TYR A 103 6.54 -1.22 1.94
N LEU A 104 6.62 -2.05 0.89
CA LEU A 104 6.09 -3.42 0.92
C LEU A 104 6.84 -4.31 1.92
N LYS A 105 8.14 -4.04 2.17
CA LYS A 105 8.86 -4.71 3.27
C LYS A 105 8.32 -4.28 4.63
N LYS A 106 8.03 -2.98 4.82
CA LYS A 106 7.40 -2.47 6.04
C LYS A 106 5.99 -3.02 6.23
N MET A 107 5.24 -3.30 5.15
CA MET A 107 3.95 -4.00 5.20
C MET A 107 4.05 -5.40 5.83
N CYS A 108 5.23 -6.02 5.80
CA CYS A 108 5.48 -7.35 6.38
C CYS A 108 5.97 -7.29 7.84
N SER A 109 6.01 -6.08 8.46
CA SER A 109 6.32 -5.91 9.88
C SER A 109 5.11 -6.15 10.78
N ASP A 110 5.31 -6.17 12.09
CA ASP A 110 4.29 -6.55 13.08
C ASP A 110 3.10 -5.56 13.10
N GLN A 111 1.92 -6.06 12.70
CA GLN A 111 0.67 -5.29 12.64
C GLN A 111 -0.07 -5.18 13.99
N SER A 112 0.43 -5.84 15.04
CA SER A 112 -0.08 -5.65 16.41
C SER A 112 0.35 -4.31 17.03
N GLN A 113 1.39 -3.68 16.47
CA GLN A 113 2.02 -2.49 17.00
C GLN A 113 1.45 -1.22 16.36
N MET A 114 1.17 -0.19 17.17
CA MET A 114 0.57 1.06 16.67
C MET A 114 1.47 1.78 15.67
N GLU A 115 2.80 1.64 15.82
CA GLU A 115 3.83 2.19 14.94
C GLU A 115 3.71 1.69 13.49
N PHE A 116 3.12 0.51 13.28
CA PHE A 116 2.79 0.03 11.94
C PHE A 116 1.72 0.92 11.28
N TRP A 117 0.65 1.20 12.01
CA TRP A 117 -0.50 1.97 11.53
C TRP A 117 -0.18 3.46 11.39
N GLU A 118 0.61 4.02 12.31
CA GLU A 118 1.14 5.39 12.19
C GLU A 118 1.99 5.57 10.94
N TYR A 119 2.85 4.59 10.63
CA TYR A 119 3.63 4.61 9.40
C TYR A 119 2.73 4.65 8.16
N LEU A 120 1.67 3.84 8.12
CA LEU A 120 0.72 3.85 7.01
C LEU A 120 -0.03 5.19 6.91
N ASP A 121 -0.49 5.73 8.03
CA ASP A 121 -1.16 7.02 8.06
C ASP A 121 -0.25 8.13 7.47
N GLN A 122 1.02 8.13 7.83
CA GLN A 122 2.01 9.06 7.31
C GLN A 122 2.24 8.88 5.80
N VAL A 123 2.21 7.64 5.28
CA VAL A 123 2.30 7.38 3.84
C VAL A 123 1.08 7.98 3.12
N GLY A 124 -0.12 7.87 3.69
CA GLY A 124 -1.32 8.54 3.18
C GLY A 124 -1.12 10.06 3.08
N ALA A 125 -0.67 10.69 4.16
CA ALA A 125 -0.38 12.12 4.20
C ALA A 125 0.67 12.58 3.17
N MET A 126 1.66 11.74 2.87
CA MET A 126 2.69 12.04 1.86
C MET A 126 2.12 12.15 0.44
N HIS A 127 1.07 11.43 0.10
CA HIS A 127 0.47 11.43 -1.24
C HIS A 127 -0.39 12.66 -1.52
N VAL A 128 -0.77 13.43 -0.49
CA VAL A 128 -1.46 14.72 -0.63
C VAL A 128 -0.53 15.92 -0.51
N GLY A 129 0.78 15.67 -0.36
CA GLY A 129 1.83 16.68 -0.40
C GLY A 129 2.15 17.29 0.96
N LEU A 130 1.65 16.68 2.05
CA LEU A 130 1.95 17.12 3.40
C LEU A 130 3.44 16.86 3.72
N HIS A 131 4.07 17.79 4.45
CA HIS A 131 5.42 17.64 5.02
C HIS A 131 6.59 17.51 4.02
N LYS A 132 6.51 18.06 2.79
CA LYS A 132 7.61 18.00 1.80
C LYS A 132 7.85 19.32 1.07
N GLN A 133 9.13 19.68 0.88
CA GLN A 133 9.52 20.84 0.05
C GLN A 133 9.15 20.67 -1.44
N ARG A 134 9.11 19.43 -1.93
CA ARG A 134 8.59 19.08 -3.26
C ARG A 134 7.38 18.17 -3.07
N PRO A 135 6.16 18.72 -3.01
CA PRO A 135 4.96 17.94 -2.72
C PRO A 135 4.74 16.88 -3.80
N LEU A 136 4.10 15.78 -3.39
CA LEU A 136 3.53 14.76 -4.27
C LEU A 136 2.02 14.88 -4.13
N ARG A 137 1.28 14.94 -5.23
CA ARG A 137 -0.18 15.11 -5.25
C ARG A 137 -0.77 14.00 -6.12
N ILE A 138 -1.25 12.94 -5.50
CA ILE A 138 -1.89 11.82 -6.20
C ILE A 138 -3.36 11.81 -5.81
N GLU A 139 -4.25 11.87 -6.80
CA GLU A 139 -5.68 11.76 -6.56
C GLU A 139 -6.06 10.35 -6.08
N TYR A 140 -7.03 10.29 -5.16
CA TYR A 140 -7.41 9.06 -4.47
C TYR A 140 -7.83 7.93 -5.40
N ILE A 141 -8.45 8.24 -6.54
CA ILE A 141 -8.82 7.23 -7.55
C ILE A 141 -7.62 6.38 -7.99
N HIS A 142 -6.46 7.00 -8.18
CA HIS A 142 -5.23 6.31 -8.60
C HIS A 142 -4.60 5.53 -7.44
N ILE A 143 -4.67 6.08 -6.22
CA ILE A 143 -4.23 5.39 -5.00
C ILE A 143 -5.04 4.10 -4.81
N ASN A 144 -6.37 4.22 -4.78
CA ASN A 144 -7.31 3.11 -4.61
C ASN A 144 -7.10 2.02 -5.69
N ALA A 145 -6.99 2.42 -6.95
CA ALA A 145 -6.72 1.48 -8.04
C ALA A 145 -5.37 0.76 -7.88
N THR A 146 -4.33 1.46 -7.42
CA THR A 146 -3.00 0.87 -7.20
C THR A 146 -3.00 -0.12 -6.03
N LEU A 147 -3.71 0.19 -4.93
CA LEU A 147 -3.88 -0.74 -3.80
C LEU A 147 -4.60 -2.01 -4.24
N CYS A 148 -5.62 -1.90 -5.11
CA CYS A 148 -6.29 -3.05 -5.71
C CYS A 148 -5.32 -3.93 -6.53
N VAL A 149 -4.46 -3.32 -7.35
CA VAL A 149 -3.43 -4.05 -8.11
C VAL A 149 -2.47 -4.79 -7.18
N ILE A 150 -1.99 -4.13 -6.11
CA ILE A 150 -1.12 -4.76 -5.11
C ILE A 150 -1.81 -5.97 -4.47
N GLN A 151 -3.06 -5.81 -4.01
CA GLN A 151 -3.83 -6.88 -3.38
C GLN A 151 -4.05 -8.06 -4.34
N HIS A 152 -4.39 -7.77 -5.60
CA HIS A 152 -4.60 -8.80 -6.62
C HIS A 152 -3.34 -9.64 -6.85
N VAL A 153 -2.19 -8.99 -7.09
CA VAL A 153 -0.92 -9.71 -7.32
C VAL A 153 -0.51 -10.53 -6.10
N LEU A 154 -0.66 -9.99 -4.89
CA LEU A 154 -0.37 -10.72 -3.65
C LEU A 154 -1.30 -11.94 -3.51
N THR A 155 -2.59 -11.76 -3.77
CA THR A 155 -3.59 -12.83 -3.68
C THR A 155 -3.26 -13.98 -4.63
N GLU A 156 -2.97 -13.68 -5.89
CA GLU A 156 -2.63 -14.70 -6.88
C GLU A 156 -1.33 -15.43 -6.52
N ALA A 157 -0.31 -14.70 -6.06
CA ALA A 157 0.95 -15.31 -5.65
C ALA A 157 0.76 -16.26 -4.46
N ILE A 158 -0.02 -15.85 -3.44
CA ILE A 158 -0.31 -16.67 -2.26
C ILE A 158 -1.12 -17.91 -2.65
N LEU A 159 -2.19 -17.74 -3.44
CA LEU A 159 -3.04 -18.85 -3.86
C LEU A 159 -2.29 -19.83 -4.77
N SER A 160 -1.32 -19.36 -5.56
CA SER A 160 -0.50 -20.22 -6.42
C SER A 160 0.58 -21.01 -5.66
N HIS A 161 0.83 -20.71 -4.38
CA HIS A 161 1.85 -21.40 -3.58
C HIS A 161 1.38 -22.78 -3.09
N ASN A 162 1.38 -23.77 -4.00
CA ASN A 162 0.83 -25.12 -3.75
C ASN A 162 1.53 -25.92 -2.64
N ALA A 163 2.71 -25.50 -2.18
CA ALA A 163 3.37 -26.15 -1.05
C ALA A 163 2.67 -25.85 0.30
N LEU A 164 1.86 -24.79 0.36
CA LEU A 164 1.10 -24.43 1.56
C LEU A 164 -0.31 -25.03 1.52
N PRO A 165 -0.83 -25.55 2.65
CA PRO A 165 -2.23 -25.97 2.74
C PRO A 165 -3.21 -24.87 2.33
N MET A 166 -4.32 -25.22 1.70
CA MET A 166 -5.32 -24.24 1.24
C MET A 166 -5.86 -23.38 2.39
N SER A 167 -6.04 -23.95 3.59
CA SER A 167 -6.46 -23.21 4.78
C SER A 167 -5.47 -22.10 5.17
N ARG A 168 -4.16 -22.37 5.10
CA ARG A 168 -3.11 -21.37 5.36
C ARG A 168 -3.10 -20.27 4.31
N ARG A 169 -3.16 -20.65 3.02
CA ARG A 169 -3.27 -19.68 1.91
C ARG A 169 -4.50 -18.79 2.05
N THR A 170 -5.65 -19.37 2.40
CA THR A 170 -6.91 -18.65 2.62
C THR A 170 -6.77 -17.65 3.78
N ALA A 171 -6.24 -18.10 4.93
CA ALA A 171 -6.00 -17.23 6.08
C ALA A 171 -5.08 -16.05 5.74
N MET A 172 -4.00 -16.30 4.99
CA MET A 172 -3.09 -15.24 4.52
C MET A 172 -3.80 -14.23 3.60
N VAL A 173 -4.59 -14.69 2.63
CA VAL A 173 -5.34 -13.81 1.72
C VAL A 173 -6.35 -12.95 2.48
N VAL A 174 -7.09 -13.54 3.42
CA VAL A 174 -8.06 -12.83 4.26
C VAL A 174 -7.35 -11.76 5.09
N ALA A 175 -6.28 -12.12 5.80
CA ALA A 175 -5.57 -11.20 6.67
C ALA A 175 -4.92 -10.04 5.89
N ILE A 176 -4.28 -10.32 4.75
CA ILE A 176 -3.70 -9.26 3.88
C ILE A 176 -4.80 -8.36 3.33
N SER A 177 -5.94 -8.92 2.94
CA SER A 177 -7.06 -8.12 2.43
C SER A 177 -7.55 -7.13 3.49
N LYS A 178 -7.70 -7.55 4.75
CA LYS A 178 -8.07 -6.65 5.86
C LYS A 178 -7.04 -5.52 6.04
N VAL A 179 -5.75 -5.84 6.04
CA VAL A 179 -4.67 -4.83 6.15
C VAL A 179 -4.72 -3.83 5.00
N ILE A 180 -4.92 -4.28 3.76
CA ILE A 180 -5.05 -3.38 2.59
C ILE A 180 -6.29 -2.48 2.72
N TRP A 181 -7.40 -2.97 3.25
CA TRP A 181 -8.60 -2.15 3.46
C TRP A 181 -8.44 -1.12 4.58
N ILE A 182 -7.80 -1.49 5.70
CA ILE A 182 -7.46 -0.54 6.77
C ILE A 182 -6.52 0.55 6.21
N GLN A 183 -5.50 0.14 5.45
CA GLN A 183 -4.61 1.07 4.76
C GLN A 183 -5.34 2.00 3.80
N ASN A 184 -6.27 1.46 3.00
CA ASN A 184 -7.05 2.24 2.06
C ASN A 184 -7.89 3.30 2.78
N ASP A 185 -8.49 2.95 3.93
CA ASP A 185 -9.20 3.90 4.79
C ASP A 185 -8.26 5.00 5.32
N LEU A 186 -7.09 4.65 5.84
CA LEU A 186 -6.10 5.62 6.31
C LEU A 186 -5.67 6.57 5.19
N PHE A 187 -5.51 6.08 3.96
CA PHE A 187 -5.14 6.92 2.82
C PHE A 187 -6.32 7.80 2.38
N ALA A 188 -7.54 7.24 2.37
CA ALA A 188 -8.76 7.96 2.05
C ALA A 188 -8.98 9.13 3.00
N LYS A 189 -8.72 8.96 4.31
CA LYS A 189 -8.82 10.01 5.33
C LYS A 189 -8.12 11.32 4.93
N TRP A 190 -6.97 11.23 4.24
CA TRP A 190 -6.22 12.40 3.79
C TRP A 190 -6.74 13.02 2.50
N CYS A 191 -7.55 12.28 1.74
CA CYS A 191 -7.98 12.65 0.40
C CYS A 191 -9.45 13.10 0.32
N VAL A 192 -10.30 12.60 1.22
CA VAL A 192 -11.73 12.94 1.28
C VAL A 192 -11.98 14.09 2.26
N ARG A 193 -13.18 14.65 2.22
CA ARG A 193 -13.58 15.83 3.02
C ARG A 193 -14.35 15.48 4.29
N ASP A 194 -14.50 14.19 4.59
CA ASP A 194 -15.27 13.71 5.73
C ASP A 194 -14.58 14.10 7.04
N GLY A 195 -15.33 14.69 7.97
CA GLY A 195 -14.81 15.10 9.27
C GLY A 195 -14.02 16.41 9.25
N GLU A 196 -14.03 17.17 8.15
CA GLU A 196 -13.43 18.51 8.06
C GLU A 196 -13.91 19.45 9.17
N GLU A 197 -15.16 19.30 9.62
CA GLU A 197 -15.75 20.07 10.72
C GLU A 197 -15.04 19.87 12.07
N PHE A 198 -14.29 18.77 12.25
CA PHE A 198 -13.55 18.49 13.47
C PHE A 198 -12.13 19.05 13.47
N ASN A 199 -11.61 19.49 12.31
CA ASN A 199 -10.27 20.06 12.18
C ASN A 199 -10.18 21.49 12.76
N ALA A 200 -11.30 22.23 12.79
CA ALA A 200 -11.34 23.63 13.19
C ALA A 200 -11.26 23.88 14.72
N GLU A 201 -11.42 22.83 15.53
CA GLU A 201 -11.47 22.96 17.01
C GLU A 201 -10.14 22.63 17.71
N GLY A 202 -9.05 22.37 16.97
CA GLY A 202 -7.83 21.77 17.50
C GLY A 202 -6.49 22.34 17.02
N GLU A 203 -6.43 23.57 16.48
CA GLU A 203 -5.16 24.23 16.17
C GLU A 203 -4.40 24.63 17.45
N THR A 204 -3.86 23.65 18.15
CA THR A 204 -2.58 23.77 18.86
C THR A 204 -1.61 22.85 18.17
N THR A 205 -0.91 23.41 17.20
CA THR A 205 0.18 22.79 16.44
C THR A 205 1.23 22.23 17.38
N GLN A 206 1.19 20.92 17.65
CA GLN A 206 2.38 20.24 18.14
C GLN A 206 3.26 19.92 16.93
N PRO A 207 4.54 20.33 16.92
CA PRO A 207 5.47 19.92 15.88
C PRO A 207 5.75 18.42 16.04
N ALA A 208 5.33 17.62 15.06
CA ALA A 208 5.67 16.20 14.97
C ALA A 208 7.18 16.00 14.74
N PRO A 209 7.77 14.92 15.25
CA PRO A 209 9.22 14.69 15.24
C PRO A 209 9.78 14.61 13.82
N SER A 210 10.94 15.24 13.61
CA SER A 210 11.64 15.23 12.33
C SER A 210 12.09 13.82 11.94
N MET A 211 11.52 13.27 10.87
CA MET A 211 12.06 12.06 10.24
C MET A 211 13.28 12.39 9.37
N SER A 212 14.42 12.63 10.03
CA SER A 212 15.76 12.66 9.42
C SER A 212 16.40 11.28 9.31
N HIS A 213 15.68 10.19 9.62
CA HIS A 213 16.27 8.85 9.76
C HIS A 213 15.79 7.78 8.75
N ILE A 214 15.10 8.17 7.68
CA ILE A 214 14.94 7.26 6.52
C ILE A 214 16.10 7.54 5.56
N SER A 215 17.28 7.04 5.93
CA SER A 215 18.40 6.93 4.99
C SER A 215 18.16 5.74 4.07
N PRO A 216 18.44 5.84 2.76
CA PRO A 216 18.44 4.66 1.90
C PRO A 216 19.48 3.66 2.46
N PRO A 217 19.17 2.35 2.51
CA PRO A 217 20.14 1.37 2.97
C PRO A 217 21.34 1.36 2.02
N LYS A 218 22.55 1.54 2.56
CA LYS A 218 23.80 1.35 1.82
C LYS A 218 23.84 -0.09 1.31
N GLY A 219 23.94 -0.26 0.00
CA GLY A 219 24.00 -1.57 -0.64
C GLY A 219 25.21 -2.36 -0.15
N THR A 220 24.96 -3.52 0.43
CA THR A 220 25.95 -4.58 0.60
C THR A 220 25.82 -5.53 -0.59
N THR A 221 26.89 -5.59 -1.39
CA THR A 221 27.11 -6.60 -2.42
C THR A 221 27.04 -8.01 -1.81
N SER A 222 26.15 -8.86 -2.33
CA SER A 222 26.18 -10.30 -2.07
C SER A 222 26.52 -10.99 -3.37
N GLU A 223 27.63 -11.73 -3.33
CA GLU A 223 28.09 -12.66 -4.36
C GLU A 223 27.11 -13.84 -4.52
N GLY A 224 27.29 -14.56 -5.63
CA GLY A 224 26.26 -15.35 -6.28
C GLY A 224 25.92 -16.69 -5.63
N GLN A 225 24.71 -17.16 -5.96
CA GLN A 225 24.32 -18.55 -5.75
C GLN A 225 23.43 -19.07 -6.87
N GLN A 226 23.67 -20.33 -7.22
CA GLN A 226 23.35 -21.01 -8.47
C GLN A 226 21.87 -21.20 -8.76
N ALA A 227 21.59 -21.37 -10.07
CA ALA A 227 20.30 -21.64 -10.68
C ALA A 227 19.63 -22.91 -10.13
N GLY A 228 18.62 -22.72 -9.28
CA GLY A 228 17.56 -23.68 -9.02
C GLY A 228 16.33 -23.33 -9.87
N THR A 229 15.63 -24.36 -10.34
CA THR A 229 14.44 -24.32 -11.18
C THR A 229 13.41 -23.29 -10.68
N CYS A 230 13.05 -22.31 -11.51
CA CYS A 230 12.16 -21.19 -11.16
C CYS A 230 10.74 -21.67 -10.81
N PRO A 231 10.20 -21.36 -9.60
CA PRO A 231 8.82 -21.66 -9.22
C PRO A 231 7.76 -20.71 -9.82
N PHE A 232 8.15 -19.84 -10.78
CA PHE A 232 7.38 -18.67 -11.19
C PHE A 232 6.53 -18.82 -12.47
N SER A 233 6.27 -20.04 -12.96
CA SER A 233 5.49 -20.21 -14.20
C SER A 233 4.05 -19.64 -14.11
N GLY A 234 3.48 -19.55 -12.92
CA GLY A 234 2.14 -18.98 -12.70
C GLY A 234 2.05 -17.46 -12.77
N MET A 235 3.14 -16.72 -12.50
CA MET A 235 3.11 -15.25 -12.48
C MET A 235 3.05 -14.63 -13.88
N THR A 236 3.57 -15.32 -14.90
CA THR A 236 3.46 -14.89 -16.30
C THR A 236 2.01 -14.85 -16.78
N GLN A 237 1.14 -15.69 -16.20
CA GLN A 237 -0.27 -15.75 -16.55
C GLN A 237 -1.08 -14.59 -15.91
N ALA A 238 -0.75 -14.19 -14.69
CA ALA A 238 -1.25 -12.98 -14.03
C ALA A 238 -1.02 -11.71 -14.89
N MET A 239 0.19 -11.62 -15.48
CA MET A 239 0.55 -10.50 -16.36
C MET A 239 -0.29 -10.43 -17.64
N GLN A 240 -0.73 -11.58 -18.17
CA GLN A 240 -1.59 -11.62 -19.36
C GLN A 240 -3.02 -11.13 -19.05
N GLY A 241 -3.55 -11.44 -17.85
CA GLY A 241 -4.88 -10.99 -17.41
C GLY A 241 -4.96 -9.50 -17.05
N LEU A 242 -3.83 -8.86 -16.72
CA LEU A 242 -3.76 -7.44 -16.38
C LEU A 242 -3.49 -6.51 -17.58
N SER A 243 -3.26 -7.08 -18.77
CA SER A 243 -3.13 -6.31 -20.01
C SER A 243 -4.49 -5.78 -20.46
N THR A 244 -4.60 -4.48 -20.72
CA THR A 244 -5.83 -3.93 -21.30
C THR A 244 -5.96 -4.43 -22.73
N GLY A 245 -7.17 -4.86 -23.10
CA GLY A 245 -7.54 -5.01 -24.51
C GLY A 245 -7.28 -3.71 -25.30
N PRO A 246 -7.36 -3.77 -26.64
CA PRO A 246 -7.10 -2.60 -27.48
C PRO A 246 -7.93 -1.40 -27.04
N PRO A 247 -7.39 -0.17 -27.15
CA PRO A 247 -8.08 1.03 -26.71
C PRO A 247 -9.46 1.10 -27.37
N ALA A 248 -10.51 1.27 -26.56
CA ALA A 248 -11.83 1.56 -27.07
C ALA A 248 -11.78 2.94 -27.74
N HIS A 249 -12.04 2.96 -29.05
CA HIS A 249 -12.10 4.16 -29.88
C HIS A 249 -13.22 5.11 -29.45
#